data_AF-A0A2L0UG24-F1
#
_entry.id   AF-A0A2L0UG24-F1
#
_cell.length_a   1.000
_cell.length_b   1.000
_cell.length_c   1.000
_cell.angle_alpha   90.00
_cell.angle_beta   90.00
_cell.angle_gamma   90.00
#
_symmetry.space_group_name_H-M   'P 1'
#
loop_
_entity.id
_entity.type
_entity.pdbx_description
1 polymer ?
#
loop_
_entity_poly.entity_id
_entity_poly.type
_entity_poly.pdbx_seq_one_letter_code
_entity_poly.pdbx_strand_id
1 'polypeptide(L)' 'MQRMHCSIVPPHLLTRLAALQDPRLTVAARAARHALLELDPVLQVRSEALSAPVRRAAVVGTLTRRISDAGGREEL' A
#
# COMPACT_ATOMS: atom_id res chain seq x y z
N MET A 1 -2.57 -17.96 -9.29
CA MET A 1 -2.32 -16.63 -9.86
C MET A 1 -1.51 -15.84 -8.85
N GLN A 2 -0.31 -15.36 -9.20
CA GLN A 2 0.43 -14.45 -8.32
C GLN A 2 -0.43 -13.19 -8.13
N ARG A 3 -0.81 -12.88 -6.89
CA ARG A 3 -1.45 -11.58 -6.59
C ARG A 3 -0.44 -10.50 -6.99
N MET A 4 -0.82 -9.62 -7.90
CA MET A 4 -0.01 -8.44 -8.21
C MET A 4 -0.11 -7.51 -7.00
N HIS A 5 0.95 -7.42 -6.18
CA HIS A 5 0.99 -6.50 -5.06
C HIS A 5 1.12 -5.08 -5.63
N CYS A 6 0.04 -4.30 -5.60
CA CYS A 6 0.04 -2.91 -6.06
C CYS A 6 0.73 -2.02 -5.01
N SER A 7 2.06 -2.09 -4.96
CA SER A 7 2.91 -1.22 -4.15
C SER A 7 4.00 -0.61 -5.03
N ILE A 8 4.30 0.68 -4.83
CA ILE A 8 5.43 1.34 -5.48
C ILE A 8 6.78 0.86 -4.92
N VAL A 9 6.78 0.30 -3.70
CA VAL A 9 7.97 -0.29 -3.08
C VAL A 9 7.86 -1.81 -3.16
N PRO A 10 8.77 -2.49 -3.87
CA PRO A 10 8.75 -3.94 -3.98
C PRO A 10 9.19 -4.63 -2.66
N PRO A 11 8.70 -5.84 -2.36
CA PRO A 11 8.96 -6.53 -1.09
C PRO A 11 10.45 -6.71 -0.76
N HIS A 12 11.28 -7.04 -1.76
CA HIS A 12 12.71 -7.25 -1.55
C HIS A 12 13.45 -6.00 -1.05
N LEU A 13 12.99 -4.79 -1.41
CA LEU A 13 13.55 -3.55 -0.86
C LEU A 13 13.15 -3.35 0.60
N LEU A 14 11.91 -3.68 0.96
CA LEU A 14 11.47 -3.65 2.36
C LEU A 14 12.28 -4.65 3.21
N THR A 15 12.50 -5.87 2.71
CA THR A 15 13.35 -6.87 3.39
C THR A 15 14.77 -6.34 3.60
N ARG A 16 15.35 -5.69 2.59
CA ARG A 16 16.69 -5.09 2.70
C ARG A 16 16.73 -3.98 3.75
N LEU A 17 15.75 -3.08 3.78
CA LEU A 17 15.65 -2.00 4.75
C LEU A 17 15.44 -2.54 6.18
N ALA A 18 14.60 -3.56 6.32
CA ALA A 18 14.30 -4.19 7.61
C ALA A 18 15.53 -4.80 8.29
N ALA A 19 16.51 -5.26 7.51
CA ALA A 19 17.74 -5.88 7.98
C ALA A 19 18.86 -4.88 8.35
N LEU A 20 18.70 -3.58 8.06
CA LEU A 20 19.71 -2.58 8.37
C LEU A 20 19.81 -2.34 9.89
N GLN A 21 21.04 -2.26 10.37
CA GLN A 21 21.37 -1.97 11.78
C GLN A 21 22.01 -0.59 11.97
N ASP A 22 21.97 0.29 10.95
CA ASP A 22 22.48 1.66 11.05
C ASP A 22 21.58 2.49 11.98
N PRO A 23 22.10 3.06 13.09
CA PRO A 23 21.32 3.87 14.02
C PRO A 23 20.57 5.02 13.34
N ARG A 24 21.12 5.60 12.28
CA ARG A 24 20.52 6.69 11.50
C ARG A 24 19.28 6.25 10.72
N LEU A 25 19.15 4.95 10.47
CA LEU A 25 18.07 4.34 9.68
C LEU A 25 17.08 3.54 10.52
N THR A 26 17.17 3.62 11.86
CA THR A 26 16.33 2.84 12.78
C THR A 26 14.83 2.99 12.50
N VAL A 27 14.38 4.21 12.18
CA VAL A 27 12.97 4.49 11.87
C VAL A 27 12.55 3.80 10.57
N ALA A 28 13.38 3.88 9.53
CA ALA A 28 13.11 3.25 8.25
C ALA A 28 13.10 1.72 8.36
N ALA A 29 14.05 1.15 9.09
CA ALA A 29 14.11 -0.29 9.34
C ALA A 29 12.88 -0.78 10.12
N ARG A 30 12.42 -0.01 11.13
CA ARG A 30 11.19 -0.30 11.87
C ARG A 30 9.95 -0.23 10.99
N ALA A 31 9.82 0.82 10.17
CA ALA A 31 8.71 0.98 9.24
C ALA A 31 8.68 -0.13 8.19
N ALA A 32 9.83 -0.56 7.67
CA ALA A 32 9.91 -1.66 6.71
C ALA A 32 9.47 -3.00 7.32
N ARG A 33 9.84 -3.28 8.58
CA ARG A 33 9.35 -4.45 9.32
C ARG A 33 7.83 -4.42 9.49
N HIS A 34 7.28 -3.27 9.88
CA HIS A 34 5.84 -3.08 9.99
C HIS A 34 5.13 -3.29 8.65
N ALA A 35 5.62 -2.65 7.58
CA ALA A 35 5.03 -2.76 6.25
C ALA A 35 5.04 -4.21 5.74
N LEU A 36 6.09 -4.99 6.00
CA LEU A 36 6.14 -6.40 5.60
C LEU A 36 5.08 -7.27 6.30
N LEU A 37 4.64 -6.90 7.51
CA LEU A 37 3.59 -7.60 8.25
C LEU A 37 2.19 -7.20 7.78
N GLU A 38 1.98 -5.90 7.54
CA GLU A 38 0.65 -5.35 7.23
C GLU A 38 0.29 -5.34 5.74
N LEU A 39 1.26 -5.50 4.82
CA LEU A 39 1.00 -5.37 3.38
C LEU A 39 -0.07 -6.35 2.89
N ASP A 40 0.04 -7.62 3.28
CA ASP A 40 -0.83 -8.68 2.78
C ASP A 40 -2.29 -8.50 3.26
N PRO A 41 -2.56 -8.24 4.57
CA PRO A 41 -3.90 -7.87 5.04
C PRO A 41 -4.50 -6.68 4.28
N VAL A 42 -3.75 -5.58 4.12
CA VAL A 42 -4.24 -4.37 3.46
C VAL A 42 -4.56 -4.62 1.99
N LEU A 43 -3.70 -5.35 1.28
CA LEU A 43 -3.93 -5.71 -0.12
C LEU A 43 -5.15 -6.61 -0.28
N GLN A 44 -5.40 -7.52 0.66
CA GLN A 44 -6.59 -8.36 0.66
C GLN A 44 -7.87 -7.53 0.81
N VAL A 45 -7.98 -6.67 1.83
CA VAL A 45 -9.18 -5.85 2.04
C VAL A 45 -9.41 -4.90 0.86
N ARG A 46 -8.34 -4.31 0.30
CA ARG A 46 -8.46 -3.48 -0.92
C ARG A 46 -8.96 -4.27 -2.11
N SER A 47 -8.46 -5.50 -2.31
CA SER A 47 -8.94 -6.37 -3.39
C SER A 47 -10.42 -6.67 -3.23
N GLU A 48 -10.88 -6.97 -2.01
CA GLU A 48 -12.29 -7.23 -1.69
C GLU A 48 -13.16 -5.98 -1.97
N ALA A 49 -12.73 -4.80 -1.52
CA ALA A 49 -13.44 -3.54 -1.77
C ALA A 49 -13.54 -3.19 -3.28
N LEU A 50 -12.52 -3.56 -4.06
CA LEU A 50 -12.45 -3.32 -5.51
C LEU A 50 -13.01 -4.49 -6.35
N SER A 51 -13.53 -5.54 -5.73
CA SER A 51 -14.02 -6.75 -6.42
C SER A 51 -15.28 -6.49 -7.24
N ALA A 52 -16.02 -5.41 -6.96
CA ALA A 52 -17.19 -5.04 -7.73
C ALA A 52 -16.78 -4.52 -9.12
N PRO A 53 -17.27 -5.12 -10.23
CA PRO A 53 -16.95 -4.65 -11.57
C PRO A 53 -17.49 -3.23 -11.77
N VAL A 54 -16.58 -2.27 -11.91
CA VAL A 54 -16.91 -0.89 -12.21
C VAL A 54 -17.33 -0.79 -13.67
N ARG A 55 -18.64 -0.83 -13.95
CA ARG A 55 -19.19 -0.52 -15.29
C ARG A 55 -19.03 0.98 -15.55
N ARG A 56 -17.85 1.41 -15.99
CA ARG A 56 -17.60 2.79 -16.44
C ARG A 56 -17.43 2.81 -17.95
N ALA A 57 -18.37 3.44 -18.64
CA ALA A 57 -18.13 3.92 -20.00
C ALA A 57 -17.08 5.04 -19.93
N ALA A 58 -16.07 4.99 -20.80
CA ALA A 58 -15.08 6.05 -20.91
C ALA A 58 -15.77 7.31 -21.50
N VAL A 59 -16.20 8.21 -20.63
CA VAL A 59 -16.68 9.54 -20.99
C VAL A 59 -15.50 10.51 -20.84
N VAL A 60 -15.31 11.45 -21.78
CA VAL A 60 -14.39 12.57 -21.59
C VAL A 60 -14.90 13.40 -20.41
N GLY A 61 -14.39 13.09 -19.22
CA GLY A 61 -14.86 13.65 -17.96
C GLY A 61 -13.96 14.77 -17.46
N THR A 62 -14.57 15.78 -16.85
CA THR A 62 -13.85 16.72 -15.98
C THR A 62 -13.37 15.98 -14.73
N LEU A 63 -12.12 16.22 -14.33
CA LEU A 63 -11.50 15.49 -13.22
C LEU A 63 -11.95 16.06 -11.87
N THR A 64 -12.95 15.41 -11.24
CA THR A 64 -13.33 15.68 -9.85
C THR A 64 -12.38 14.94 -8.91
N ARG A 65 -11.64 15.66 -8.06
CA ARG A 65 -10.71 15.10 -7.07
C ARG A 65 -11.28 15.21 -5.67
N ARG A 66 -11.09 14.18 -4.85
CA ARG A 66 -11.28 14.22 -3.40
C ARG A 66 -9.95 13.84 -2.75
N ILE A 67 -9.51 14.63 -1.77
CA ILE A 67 -8.29 14.39 -1.00
C ILE A 67 -8.72 14.06 0.43
N SER A 68 -8.11 13.04 1.01
CA SER A 68 -8.38 12.58 2.38
C SER A 68 -7.05 12.47 3.14
N ASP A 69 -7.08 12.80 4.42
CA ASP A 69 -5.96 12.60 5.35
C ASP A 69 -6.28 11.39 6.26
N ALA A 70 -5.35 10.45 6.35
CA ALA A 70 -5.48 9.27 7.19
C ALA A 70 -5.22 9.56 8.68
N GLY A 71 -4.65 10.72 9.03
CA GLY A 71 -4.43 11.13 10.42
C GLY A 71 -3.54 10.17 11.22
N GLY A 72 -2.64 9.45 10.55
CA GLY A 72 -1.77 8.43 11.17
C GLY A 72 -2.46 7.11 11.48
N ARG A 73 -3.66 6.86 10.96
CA ARG A 73 -4.43 5.62 11.14
C ARG A 73 -4.49 4.80 9.86
N GLU A 74 -4.68 3.50 10.00
CA GLU A 74 -4.80 2.54 8.89
C GLU A 74 -6.22 1.95 8.87
N GLU A 75 -7.20 2.77 8.45
CA GLU A 75 -8.63 2.41 8.36
C GLU A 75 -9.06 2.37 6.88
N LEU A 76 -9.96 1.45 6.52
CA LEU A 76 -10.47 1.23 5.16
C LEU A 76 -11.97 1.50 5.04
#